data_AF-A0A8T6PAN8-F1
#
_entry.id   AF-A0A8T6PAN8-F1
#
_cell.length_a   1.000
_cell.length_b   1.000
_cell.length_c   1.000
_cell.angle_alpha   90.00
_cell.angle_beta   90.00
_cell.angle_gamma   90.00
#
_symmetry.space_group_name_H-M   'P 1'
#
loop_
_entity.id
_entity.type
_entity.pdbx_description
1 polymer ?
#
loop_
_entity_poly.entity_id
_entity_poly.type
_entity_poly.pdbx_seq_one_letter_code
_entity_poly.pdbx_strand_id
1 'polypeptide(L)'
;QEDPLKRFLGPLYTLFENKYYLDEVYWVLFVKPAQAIANWIYVAIDQAIINGVIHTVGRFAEWLGFRFKDADTELINRAGDEMAGGVGQAGASFRYVQSGSVQQYLAVGLAGTLMLVAVFVWAIFLR
;
A
#
# COMPACT_ATOMS: atom_id res chain seq x y z
N GLN A 1 -43.12 30.33 -45.15
CA GLN A 1 -43.66 30.66 -46.49
C GLN A 1 -43.46 29.41 -47.33
N GLU A 2 -44.53 28.77 -47.82
CA GLU A 2 -44.36 27.55 -48.63
C GLU A 2 -43.75 27.91 -49.99
N ASP A 3 -42.71 27.18 -50.38
CA ASP A 3 -41.99 27.43 -51.63
C ASP A 3 -42.94 27.20 -52.83
N PRO A 4 -43.12 28.18 -53.72
CA PRO A 4 -43.97 28.05 -54.91
C PRO A 4 -43.58 26.86 -55.81
N LEU A 5 -42.33 26.40 -55.77
CA LEU A 5 -41.83 25.25 -56.53
C LEU A 5 -42.38 23.91 -56.03
N LYS A 6 -42.80 23.82 -54.75
CA LYS A 6 -43.35 22.62 -54.13
C LYS A 6 -44.63 22.11 -54.83
N ARG A 7 -45.44 23.04 -55.35
CA ARG A 7 -46.69 22.74 -56.07
C ARG A 7 -46.47 22.18 -57.48
N PHE A 8 -45.32 22.48 -58.09
CA PHE A 8 -44.98 22.04 -59.46
C PHE A 8 -44.12 20.78 -59.49
N LEU A 9 -43.18 20.63 -58.55
CA LEU A 9 -42.22 19.53 -58.54
C LEU A 9 -42.69 18.30 -57.76
N GLY A 10 -43.73 18.43 -56.93
CA GLY A 10 -44.33 17.30 -56.20
C GLY A 10 -43.28 16.47 -55.43
N PRO A 11 -43.24 15.14 -55.58
CA PRO A 11 -42.32 14.27 -54.83
C PRO A 11 -40.83 14.46 -55.20
N LEU A 12 -40.50 15.13 -56.31
CA LEU A 12 -39.12 15.49 -56.62
C LEU A 12 -38.63 16.64 -55.74
N TYR A 13 -39.52 17.57 -55.35
CA TYR A 13 -39.18 18.64 -54.43
C TYR A 13 -38.69 18.08 -53.10
N THR A 14 -39.38 17.06 -52.56
CA THR A 14 -39.00 16.39 -51.31
C THR A 14 -37.68 15.62 -51.42
N LEU A 15 -37.33 15.13 -52.61
CA LEU A 15 -36.06 14.45 -52.85
C LEU A 15 -34.89 15.45 -52.77
N PHE A 16 -35.04 16.62 -53.41
CA PHE A 16 -34.04 17.68 -53.37
C PHE A 16 -33.96 18.36 -52.00
N GLU A 17 -35.10 18.56 -51.36
CA GLU A 17 -35.20 19.10 -49.99
C GLU A 17 -34.46 18.22 -48.98
N ASN A 18 -34.55 16.90 -49.13
CA ASN A 18 -33.79 15.92 -48.32
C ASN A 18 -32.41 15.57 -48.92
N LYS A 19 -31.85 16.40 -49.80
CA LYS A 19 -30.51 16.22 -50.39
C LYS A 19 -30.26 14.80 -50.94
N TYR A 20 -31.27 14.22 -51.59
CA TYR A 20 -31.23 12.86 -52.14
C TYR A 20 -31.03 11.75 -51.12
N TYR A 21 -31.24 12.02 -49.83
CA TYR A 21 -31.03 11.10 -48.72
C TYR A 21 -29.60 10.55 -48.59
N LEU A 22 -28.61 11.17 -49.25
CA LEU A 22 -27.23 10.67 -49.27
C LEU A 22 -26.60 10.73 -47.87
N ASP A 23 -26.91 11.76 -47.10
CA ASP A 23 -26.42 11.96 -45.73
C ASP A 23 -26.95 10.83 -44.81
N GLU A 24 -28.23 10.48 -44.94
CA GLU A 24 -28.91 9.42 -44.17
C GLU A 24 -28.39 8.04 -44.54
N VAL A 25 -28.22 7.77 -45.84
CA VAL A 25 -27.66 6.54 -46.35
C VAL A 25 -26.22 6.38 -45.84
N TYR A 26 -25.40 7.43 -45.90
CA TYR A 26 -24.04 7.41 -45.37
C TYR A 26 -24.02 7.18 -43.86
N TRP A 27 -24.91 7.85 -43.13
CA TRP A 27 -25.03 7.69 -41.68
C TRP A 27 -25.36 6.25 -41.29
N VAL A 28 -26.28 5.60 -42.00
CA VAL A 28 -26.70 4.22 -41.70
C VAL A 28 -25.67 3.20 -42.17
N LEU A 29 -25.10 3.36 -43.36
CA LEU A 29 -24.17 2.37 -43.93
C LEU A 29 -22.76 2.44 -43.38
N PHE A 30 -22.28 3.63 -43.00
CA PHE A 30 -20.89 3.81 -42.59
C PHE A 30 -20.78 4.26 -41.14
N VAL A 31 -21.49 5.32 -40.75
CA VAL A 31 -21.27 5.93 -39.42
C VAL A 31 -21.79 5.05 -38.29
N LYS A 32 -23.05 4.61 -38.35
CA LYS A 32 -23.64 3.73 -37.34
C LYS A 32 -22.86 2.42 -37.13
N PRO A 33 -22.52 1.64 -38.18
CA PRO A 33 -21.76 0.41 -37.98
C PRO A 33 -20.33 0.68 -37.48
N ALA A 34 -19.66 1.74 -37.95
CA ALA A 34 -18.35 2.11 -37.42
C ALA A 34 -18.42 2.46 -35.92
N GLN A 35 -19.44 3.22 -35.49
CA GLN A 35 -19.66 3.51 -34.08
C GLN A 35 -19.98 2.25 -33.26
N ALA A 36 -20.78 1.33 -33.81
CA ALA A 36 -21.09 0.06 -33.14
C ALA A 36 -19.83 -0.79 -32.93
N ILE A 37 -18.96 -0.88 -33.94
CA ILE A 37 -17.67 -1.59 -33.84
C ILE A 37 -16.76 -0.91 -32.82
N ALA A 38 -16.65 0.42 -32.85
CA ALA A 38 -15.84 1.18 -31.90
C ALA A 38 -16.31 0.95 -30.45
N ASN A 39 -17.62 1.01 -30.21
CA ASN A 39 -18.20 0.73 -28.89
C ASN A 39 -17.95 -0.71 -28.44
N TRP A 40 -18.05 -1.67 -29.36
CA TRP A 40 -17.76 -3.07 -29.04
C TRP A 40 -16.29 -3.28 -28.66
N ILE A 41 -15.36 -2.67 -29.40
CA ILE A 41 -13.93 -2.70 -29.10
C ILE A 41 -13.64 -2.07 -27.74
N TYR A 42 -14.25 -0.92 -27.46
CA TYR A 42 -14.12 -0.24 -26.17
C TYR A 42 -14.56 -1.15 -25.01
N VAL A 43 -15.74 -1.77 -25.11
CA VAL A 43 -16.23 -2.65 -24.04
C VAL A 43 -15.39 -3.93 -23.93
N ALA A 44 -15.05 -4.56 -25.05
CA ALA A 44 -14.34 -5.84 -25.04
C ALA A 44 -12.88 -5.71 -24.64
N ILE A 45 -12.18 -4.67 -25.11
CA ILE A 45 -10.75 -4.51 -24.86
C ILE A 45 -10.50 -3.64 -23.64
N ASP A 46 -10.98 -2.40 -23.64
CA ASP A 46 -10.67 -1.46 -22.57
C ASP A 46 -11.32 -1.88 -21.25
N GLN A 47 -12.65 -2.04 -21.26
CA GLN A 47 -13.38 -2.31 -20.03
C GLN A 47 -13.20 -3.73 -19.48
N ALA A 48 -13.03 -4.74 -20.34
CA ALA A 48 -12.85 -6.12 -19.87
C ALA A 48 -11.37 -6.49 -19.70
N ILE A 49 -10.54 -6.30 -20.73
CA ILE A 49 -9.16 -6.79 -20.72
C ILE A 49 -8.26 -5.81 -19.97
N ILE A 50 -8.16 -4.57 -20.43
CA ILE A 50 -7.21 -3.59 -19.86
C ILE A 50 -7.56 -3.35 -18.39
N ASN A 51 -8.82 -3.03 -18.12
CA ASN A 51 -9.28 -2.80 -16.76
C ASN A 51 -9.11 -4.05 -15.87
N GLY A 52 -9.40 -5.24 -16.39
CA GLY A 52 -9.21 -6.50 -15.66
C GLY A 52 -7.76 -6.76 -15.28
N VAL A 53 -6.83 -6.51 -16.22
CA VAL A 53 -5.38 -6.64 -15.99
C VAL A 53 -4.92 -5.66 -14.91
N ILE A 54 -5.28 -4.38 -15.02
CA ILE A 54 -4.88 -3.35 -14.05
C ILE A 54 -5.36 -3.72 -12.65
N HIS A 55 -6.63 -4.09 -12.50
CA HIS A 55 -7.17 -4.49 -11.20
C HIS A 55 -6.49 -5.75 -10.65
N THR A 56 -6.16 -6.72 -11.50
CA THR A 56 -5.48 -7.94 -11.09
C THR A 56 -4.06 -7.65 -10.61
N VAL A 57 -3.31 -6.83 -11.33
CA VAL A 57 -1.97 -6.39 -10.91
C VAL A 57 -2.03 -5.62 -9.59
N GLY A 58 -3.00 -4.71 -9.45
CA GLY A 58 -3.22 -3.96 -8.21
C GLY A 58 -3.48 -4.87 -7.01
N ARG A 59 -4.42 -5.81 -7.14
CA ARG A 59 -4.74 -6.80 -6.09
C ARG A 59 -3.55 -7.71 -5.77
N PHE A 60 -2.77 -8.08 -6.79
CA PHE A 60 -1.57 -8.90 -6.59
C PHE A 60 -0.48 -8.14 -5.83
N ALA A 61 -0.25 -6.87 -6.17
CA ALA A 61 0.69 -6.01 -5.46
C ALA A 61 0.26 -5.78 -4.00
N GLU A 62 -1.03 -5.54 -3.76
CA GLU A 62 -1.60 -5.43 -2.42
C GLU A 62 -1.42 -6.74 -1.62
N TRP A 63 -1.75 -7.87 -2.23
CA TRP A 63 -1.55 -9.20 -1.63
C TRP A 63 -0.09 -9.43 -1.24
N LEU A 64 0.87 -9.11 -2.13
CA LEU A 64 2.29 -9.19 -1.83
C LEU A 64 2.67 -8.27 -0.66
N GLY A 65 2.18 -7.03 -0.65
CA GLY A 65 2.41 -6.07 0.42
C GLY A 65 1.97 -6.59 1.79
N PHE A 66 0.79 -7.19 1.87
CA PHE A 66 0.32 -7.83 3.11
C PHE A 66 1.21 -8.99 3.55
N ARG A 67 1.69 -9.84 2.62
CA ARG A 67 2.62 -10.92 2.97
C ARG A 67 3.95 -10.43 3.53
N PHE A 68 4.50 -9.36 2.94
CA PHE A 68 5.71 -8.75 3.47
C PHE A 68 5.48 -8.12 4.83
N LYS A 69 4.35 -7.43 5.03
CA LYS A 69 3.96 -6.88 6.33
C LYS A 69 3.82 -7.97 7.39
N ASP A 70 3.17 -9.09 7.06
CA ASP A 70 2.99 -10.21 7.99
C ASP A 70 4.34 -10.81 8.39
N ALA A 71 5.24 -11.00 7.42
CA ALA A 71 6.59 -11.50 7.67
C ALA A 71 7.42 -10.53 8.54
N ASP A 72 7.35 -9.23 8.25
CA ASP A 72 8.01 -8.18 9.02
C ASP A 72 7.48 -8.14 10.47
N THR A 73 6.15 -8.15 10.62
CA THR A 73 5.49 -8.15 11.94
C THR A 73 5.87 -9.38 12.74
N GLU A 74 5.86 -10.57 12.14
CA GLU A 74 6.21 -11.81 12.86
C GLU A 74 7.69 -11.87 13.20
N LEU A 75 8.59 -11.46 12.30
CA LEU A 75 10.03 -11.51 12.55
C LEU A 75 10.48 -10.40 13.51
N ILE A 76 10.11 -9.16 13.24
CA ILE A 76 10.57 -7.99 14.00
C ILE A 76 9.92 -7.98 15.39
N ASN A 77 8.60 -8.18 15.50
CA ASN A 77 7.98 -8.15 16.84
C ASN A 77 8.45 -9.31 17.69
N ARG A 78 8.60 -10.54 17.14
CA ARG A 78 9.15 -11.66 17.94
C ARG A 78 10.58 -11.38 18.38
N ALA A 79 11.44 -10.91 17.48
CA ALA A 79 12.81 -10.57 17.86
C ALA A 79 12.84 -9.48 18.94
N GLY A 80 12.02 -8.44 18.80
CA GLY A 80 11.90 -7.37 19.79
C GLY A 80 11.39 -7.87 21.14
N ASP A 81 10.33 -8.67 21.15
CA ASP A 81 9.73 -9.22 22.36
C ASP A 81 10.67 -10.21 23.07
N GLU A 82 11.39 -11.05 22.33
CA GLU A 82 12.40 -11.94 22.88
C GLU A 82 13.57 -11.16 23.49
N MET A 83 14.05 -10.10 22.82
CA MET A 83 15.08 -9.23 23.36
C MET A 83 14.61 -8.52 24.63
N ALA A 84 13.41 -7.93 24.61
CA ALA A 84 12.82 -7.27 25.77
C ALA A 84 12.61 -8.26 26.93
N GLY A 85 12.13 -9.46 26.62
CA GLY A 85 11.97 -10.57 27.57
C GLY A 85 13.29 -11.01 28.18
N GLY A 86 14.35 -11.12 27.38
CA GLY A 86 15.70 -11.46 27.84
C GLY A 86 16.29 -10.41 28.77
N VAL A 87 16.17 -9.12 28.42
CA VAL A 87 16.59 -8.00 29.29
C VAL A 87 15.77 -7.99 30.59
N GLY A 88 14.46 -8.23 30.49
CA GLY A 88 13.57 -8.33 31.65
C GLY A 88 13.96 -9.47 32.59
N GLN A 89 14.25 -10.65 32.06
CA GLN A 89 14.72 -11.81 32.84
C GLN A 89 16.08 -11.57 33.49
N ALA A 90 17.02 -10.93 32.77
CA ALA A 90 18.29 -10.52 33.32
C ALA A 90 18.08 -9.55 34.50
N GLY A 91 17.28 -8.49 34.32
CA GLY A 91 16.92 -7.56 35.39
C GLY A 91 16.25 -8.24 36.59
N ALA A 92 15.33 -9.18 36.32
CA ALA A 92 14.66 -9.96 37.37
C ALA A 92 15.62 -10.85 38.16
N SER A 93 16.68 -11.35 37.53
CA SER A 93 17.75 -12.11 38.19
C SER A 93 18.59 -11.21 39.11
N PHE A 94 18.93 -10.00 38.64
CA PHE A 94 19.63 -9.00 39.46
C PHE A 94 18.78 -8.48 40.63
N ARG A 95 17.44 -8.57 40.55
CA ARG A 95 16.57 -8.22 41.68
C ARG A 95 16.90 -9.00 42.94
N TYR A 96 17.38 -10.25 42.83
CA TYR A 96 17.75 -11.07 44.00
C TYR A 96 19.07 -10.66 44.66
N VAL A 97 19.92 -9.90 43.95
CA VAL A 97 21.12 -9.28 44.55
C VAL A 97 20.72 -8.18 45.53
N GLN A 98 19.58 -7.56 45.32
CA GLN A 98 19.00 -6.57 46.23
C GLN A 98 18.17 -7.27 47.30
N SER A 99 18.65 -7.25 48.54
CA SER A 99 17.95 -7.88 49.67
C SER A 99 16.90 -6.98 50.33
N GLY A 100 16.94 -5.68 50.06
CA GLY A 100 16.07 -4.68 50.69
C GLY A 100 16.47 -4.30 52.14
N SER A 101 17.55 -4.87 52.69
CA SER A 101 18.04 -4.54 54.03
C SER A 101 19.14 -3.49 54.00
N VAL A 102 18.91 -2.35 54.64
CA VAL A 102 19.89 -1.24 54.74
C VAL A 102 21.21 -1.69 55.36
N GLN A 103 21.17 -2.61 56.34
CA GLN A 103 22.36 -3.11 57.01
C GLN A 103 23.29 -3.89 56.06
N GLN A 104 22.72 -4.68 55.15
CA GLN A 104 23.51 -5.43 54.16
C GLN A 104 24.14 -4.49 53.12
N TYR A 105 23.43 -3.45 52.70
CA TYR A 105 24.01 -2.42 51.82
C TYR A 105 25.16 -1.68 52.48
N LEU A 106 25.02 -1.30 53.76
CA LEU A 106 26.09 -0.64 54.51
C LEU A 106 27.31 -1.54 54.66
N ALA A 107 27.11 -2.82 54.97
CA ALA A 107 28.19 -3.80 55.09
C ALA A 107 28.95 -3.99 53.76
N VAL A 108 28.23 -4.17 52.65
CA VAL A 108 28.82 -4.31 51.31
C VAL A 108 29.55 -3.03 50.89
N GLY A 109 28.94 -1.87 51.14
CA GLY A 109 29.55 -0.57 50.84
C GLY A 109 30.87 -0.35 51.57
N LEU A 110 30.88 -0.55 52.89
CA LEU A 110 32.09 -0.42 53.71
C LEU A 110 33.18 -1.42 53.28
N ALA A 111 32.82 -2.68 53.05
CA ALA A 111 33.76 -3.69 52.57
C ALA A 111 34.34 -3.31 51.20
N GLY A 112 33.51 -2.81 50.29
CA GLY A 112 33.93 -2.32 48.98
C GLY A 112 34.88 -1.13 49.07
N THR A 113 34.59 -0.14 49.92
CA THR A 113 35.47 1.01 50.15
C THR A 113 36.82 0.60 50.71
N LEU A 114 36.85 -0.25 51.74
CA LEU A 114 38.10 -0.74 52.33
C LEU A 114 38.92 -1.56 51.33
N MET A 115 38.26 -2.37 50.51
CA MET A 115 38.91 -3.14 49.44
C MET A 115 39.56 -2.22 48.40
N LEU A 116 38.86 -1.17 47.94
CA LEU A 116 39.43 -0.20 47.01
C LEU A 116 40.63 0.55 47.61
N VAL A 117 40.56 0.96 48.88
CA VAL A 117 41.69 1.60 49.58
C VAL A 117 42.89 0.66 49.65
N ALA A 118 42.67 -0.62 49.98
CA ALA A 118 43.73 -1.61 50.02
C ALA A 118 44.38 -1.82 48.65
N VAL A 119 43.58 -1.94 47.57
CA VAL A 119 44.08 -2.05 46.20
C VAL A 119 44.88 -0.81 45.80
N PHE A 120 44.42 0.39 46.18
CA PHE A 120 45.08 1.64 45.88
C PHE A 120 46.42 1.79 46.61
N VAL A 121 46.45 1.50 47.91
CA VAL A 121 47.68 1.48 48.70
C VAL A 121 48.66 0.45 48.16
N TRP A 122 48.18 -0.77 47.84
CA TRP A 122 49.01 -1.79 47.23
C TRP A 122 49.58 -1.33 45.88
N ALA A 123 48.78 -0.74 45.01
CA ALA A 123 49.22 -0.26 43.71
C ALA A 123 50.24 0.90 43.77
N ILE A 124 50.19 1.73 44.82
CA ILE A 124 51.11 2.86 45.01
C ILE A 124 52.42 2.44 45.69
N PHE A 125 52.33 1.57 46.69
CA PHE A 125 53.46 1.28 47.59
C PHE A 125 54.11 -0.08 47.35
N LEU A 126 53.44 -1.02 46.67
CA LEU A 126 53.93 -2.38 46.39
C LEU A 126 54.11 -2.66 44.88
N ARG A 127 54.13 -1.60 44.07
CA ARG A 127 54.65 -1.62 42.70
C ARG A 127 56.13 -1.24 42.69
#